data_AF-A0A2J6H3H7-F1
#
_entry.id   AF-A0A2J6H3H7-F1
#
_cell.length_a   1.000
_cell.length_b   1.000
_cell.length_c   1.000
_cell.angle_alpha   90.00
_cell.angle_beta   90.00
_cell.angle_gamma   90.00
#
_symmetry.space_group_name_H-M   'P 1'
#
loop_
_entity.id
_entity.type
_entity.pdbx_description
1 polymer ?
#
loop_
_entity_poly.entity_id
_entity_poly.type
_entity_poly.pdbx_seq_one_letter_code
_entity_poly.pdbx_strand_id
1 'polypeptide(L)'
;MIDYNTIIHQYGENGEKTGWTYVVVPFDVAQEILPGNKKAMRVRGWLDDLPVSGMALLPAGEGEFILALRAEIRKALHKEKGAILRLRLEHDKDFKLEIPADLQECFEFEQPEALAWFNSLSKSHQGYFFKWINGAKTEQTRANRLAATISA
;
A
#
# COMPACT_ATOMS: atom_id res chain seq x y z
N MET A 1 -19.53 -2.49 -1.02
CA MET A 1 -18.64 -2.66 0.14
C MET A 1 -18.86 -4.06 0.67
N ILE A 2 -17.79 -4.85 0.80
CA ILE A 2 -17.84 -6.18 1.40
C ILE A 2 -17.78 -6.07 2.93
N ASP A 3 -18.27 -7.08 3.66
CA ASP A 3 -18.19 -7.17 5.12
C ASP A 3 -18.11 -8.64 5.55
N TYR A 4 -16.94 -9.11 5.97
CA TYR A 4 -16.77 -10.49 6.39
C TYR A 4 -15.56 -10.70 7.31
N ASN A 5 -15.53 -11.84 7.99
CA ASN A 5 -14.43 -12.24 8.86
C ASN A 5 -13.46 -13.16 8.12
N THR A 6 -12.16 -12.97 8.35
CA THR A 6 -11.09 -13.81 7.83
C THR A 6 -10.02 -14.06 8.90
N ILE A 7 -9.09 -14.99 8.64
CA ILE A 7 -8.01 -15.33 9.56
C ILE A 7 -6.73 -14.64 9.11
N ILE A 8 -5.95 -14.14 10.06
CA ILE A 8 -4.63 -13.60 9.80
C ILE A 8 -3.63 -14.76 9.58
N HIS A 9 -3.06 -14.82 8.39
CA HIS A 9 -2.04 -15.78 7.99
C HIS A 9 -0.64 -15.16 8.04
N GLN A 10 0.38 -16.02 8.08
CA GLN A 10 1.76 -15.60 7.94
C GLN A 10 2.48 -16.62 7.06
N TYR A 11 3.24 -16.14 6.08
CA TYR A 11 4.08 -17.01 5.25
C TYR A 11 5.18 -17.65 6.09
N GLY A 12 5.45 -18.94 5.84
CA GLY A 12 6.49 -19.70 6.51
C GLY A 12 7.91 -19.23 6.16
N GLU A 13 8.91 -19.95 6.69
CA GLU A 13 10.32 -19.51 6.70
C GLU A 13 11.09 -19.71 5.39
N ASN A 14 10.45 -20.13 4.30
CA ASN A 14 11.12 -20.36 3.02
C ASN A 14 10.29 -19.79 1.85
N GLY A 15 10.74 -18.67 1.26
CA GLY A 15 10.15 -18.05 0.06
C GLY A 15 10.32 -16.53 -0.01
N GLU A 16 9.98 -15.91 -1.16
CA GLU A 16 10.12 -14.46 -1.37
C GLU A 16 9.28 -13.59 -0.41
N LYS A 17 8.21 -14.15 0.18
CA LYS A 17 7.30 -13.46 1.11
C LYS A 17 7.49 -13.87 2.57
N THR A 18 8.65 -14.43 2.91
CA THR A 18 8.94 -14.93 4.27
C THR A 18 8.61 -13.89 5.34
N GLY A 19 7.85 -14.31 6.36
CA GLY A 19 7.47 -13.47 7.50
C GLY A 19 6.34 -12.47 7.24
N TRP A 20 5.87 -12.32 6.00
CA TRP A 20 4.72 -11.45 5.72
C TRP A 20 3.47 -11.97 6.42
N THR A 21 2.80 -11.06 7.13
CA THR A 21 1.48 -11.30 7.72
C THR A 21 0.42 -10.73 6.80
N TYR A 22 -0.63 -11.49 6.52
CA TYR A 22 -1.64 -11.12 5.52
C TYR A 22 -2.98 -11.77 5.81
N VAL A 23 -4.00 -11.33 5.10
CA VAL A 23 -5.29 -12.01 5.03
C VAL A 23 -5.61 -12.39 3.59
N VAL A 24 -6.33 -13.49 3.39
CA VAL A 24 -6.80 -13.93 2.08
C VAL A 24 -8.18 -13.32 1.82
N VAL A 25 -8.37 -12.80 0.62
CA VAL A 25 -9.65 -12.39 0.06
C VAL A 25 -10.00 -13.37 -1.06
N PRO A 26 -11.02 -14.22 -0.86
CA PRO A 26 -11.49 -15.16 -1.87
C PRO A 26 -11.89 -14.48 -3.18
N PHE A 27 -11.85 -15.23 -4.28
CA PHE A 27 -12.11 -14.70 -5.63
C PHE A 27 -13.49 -14.05 -5.75
N ASP A 28 -14.54 -14.72 -5.29
CA ASP A 28 -15.93 -14.23 -5.27
C ASP A 28 -16.05 -12.89 -4.53
N VAL A 29 -15.48 -12.81 -3.33
CA VAL A 29 -15.44 -11.57 -2.53
C VAL A 29 -14.67 -10.46 -3.25
N ALA A 30 -13.54 -10.79 -3.89
CA ALA A 30 -12.78 -9.82 -4.68
C ALA A 30 -13.57 -9.33 -5.91
N GLN A 31 -14.41 -10.18 -6.52
CA GLN A 31 -15.28 -9.78 -7.62
C GLN A 31 -16.42 -8.85 -7.17
N GLU A 32 -16.86 -8.92 -5.91
CA GLU A 32 -17.80 -7.93 -5.35
C GLU A 32 -17.17 -6.54 -5.20
N ILE A 33 -15.86 -6.48 -4.90
CA ILE A 33 -15.13 -5.22 -4.79
C ILE A 33 -14.98 -4.57 -6.18
N LEU A 34 -14.48 -5.35 -7.16
CA LEU A 34 -14.22 -4.87 -8.50
C LEU A 34 -14.40 -6.01 -9.54
N PRO A 35 -15.60 -6.09 -10.16
CA PRO A 35 -15.91 -7.16 -11.11
C PRO A 35 -14.96 -7.22 -12.30
N GLY A 36 -14.56 -8.43 -12.70
CA GLY A 36 -13.69 -8.70 -13.85
C GLY A 36 -12.21 -8.42 -13.63
N ASN A 37 -11.82 -7.87 -12.48
CA ASN A 37 -10.44 -7.52 -12.22
C ASN A 37 -9.62 -8.72 -11.70
N LYS A 38 -8.44 -8.93 -12.31
CA LYS A 38 -7.45 -9.95 -11.94
C LYS A 38 -6.09 -9.35 -11.55
N LYS A 39 -5.97 -8.03 -11.52
CA LYS A 39 -4.74 -7.29 -11.22
C LYS A 39 -4.82 -6.69 -9.81
N ALA A 40 -3.70 -6.17 -9.30
CA ALA A 40 -3.72 -5.43 -8.04
C ALA A 40 -4.75 -4.28 -8.07
N MET A 41 -5.51 -4.11 -6.99
CA MET A 41 -6.50 -3.04 -6.84
C MET A 41 -6.30 -2.29 -5.52
N ARG A 42 -6.77 -1.04 -5.45
CA ARG A 42 -6.73 -0.23 -4.23
C ARG A 42 -8.02 -0.38 -3.47
N VAL A 43 -7.94 -0.56 -2.16
CA VAL A 43 -9.11 -0.70 -1.30
C VAL A 43 -9.06 0.28 -0.12
N ARG A 44 -10.25 0.70 0.30
CA ARG A 44 -10.48 1.51 1.49
C ARG A 44 -11.60 0.94 2.33
N GLY A 45 -11.68 1.37 3.57
CA GLY A 45 -12.70 0.96 4.53
C GLY A 45 -12.10 0.73 5.90
N TRP A 46 -12.36 -0.44 6.48
CA TRP A 46 -12.04 -0.75 7.87
C TRP A 46 -11.49 -2.17 8.04
N LEU A 47 -10.48 -2.28 8.90
CA LEU A 47 -9.99 -3.53 9.46
C LEU A 47 -10.39 -3.53 10.94
N ASP A 48 -11.36 -4.34 11.35
CA ASP A 48 -12.13 -4.12 12.59
C ASP A 48 -12.58 -2.66 12.70
N ASP A 49 -12.07 -1.92 13.69
CA ASP A 49 -12.33 -0.50 13.94
C ASP A 49 -11.18 0.42 13.49
N LEU A 50 -10.19 -0.11 12.77
CA LEU A 50 -9.10 0.68 12.19
C LEU A 50 -9.49 1.15 10.78
N PRO A 51 -9.66 2.47 10.54
CA PRO A 51 -9.88 2.98 9.19
C PRO A 51 -8.62 2.84 8.33
N VAL A 52 -8.80 2.43 7.07
CA VAL A 52 -7.74 2.24 6.09
C VAL A 52 -8.14 2.80 4.72
N SER A 53 -7.18 3.32 3.97
CA SER A 53 -7.36 3.78 2.59
C SER A 53 -6.10 3.51 1.77
N GLY A 54 -6.28 3.33 0.47
CA GLY A 54 -5.17 3.12 -0.47
C GLY A 54 -4.41 1.81 -0.28
N MET A 55 -4.95 0.85 0.47
CA MET A 55 -4.26 -0.43 0.66
C MET A 55 -4.27 -1.22 -0.64
N ALA A 56 -3.17 -1.90 -0.95
CA ALA A 56 -3.07 -2.74 -2.14
C ALA A 56 -3.57 -4.15 -1.85
N LEU A 57 -4.63 -4.55 -2.54
CA LEU A 57 -5.09 -5.93 -2.59
C LEU A 57 -4.42 -6.60 -3.80
N LEU A 58 -3.57 -7.58 -3.55
CA LEU A 58 -2.65 -8.16 -4.53
C LEU A 58 -3.11 -9.56 -4.96
N PRO A 59 -3.06 -9.93 -6.25
CA PRO A 59 -3.33 -11.31 -6.65
C PRO A 59 -2.28 -12.26 -6.08
N ALA A 60 -2.71 -13.39 -5.55
CA ALA A 60 -1.85 -14.42 -4.95
C ALA A 60 -1.74 -15.70 -5.78
N GLY A 61 -2.49 -15.81 -6.87
CA GLY A 61 -2.63 -17.02 -7.68
C GLY A 61 -4.00 -17.66 -7.49
N GLU A 62 -4.40 -18.51 -8.43
CA GLU A 62 -5.66 -19.30 -8.36
C GLU A 62 -6.95 -18.46 -8.14
N GLY A 63 -6.92 -17.17 -8.45
CA GLY A 63 -8.04 -16.23 -8.27
C GLY A 63 -8.09 -15.58 -6.89
N GLU A 64 -7.26 -16.00 -5.95
CA GLU A 64 -7.20 -15.39 -4.62
C GLU A 64 -6.43 -14.07 -4.64
N PHE A 65 -6.80 -13.22 -3.67
CA PHE A 65 -6.09 -11.99 -3.38
C PHE A 65 -5.59 -12.00 -1.94
N ILE A 66 -4.51 -11.27 -1.69
CA ILE A 66 -3.95 -11.06 -0.36
C ILE A 66 -3.88 -9.58 -0.03
N LEU A 67 -4.19 -9.26 1.21
CA LEU A 67 -4.00 -7.94 1.80
C LEU A 67 -2.89 -8.04 2.86
N ALA A 68 -1.77 -7.38 2.61
CA ALA A 68 -0.64 -7.40 3.54
C ALA A 68 -0.92 -6.55 4.79
N LEU A 69 -0.69 -7.13 5.97
CA LEU A 69 -0.80 -6.47 7.26
C LEU A 69 0.59 -6.12 7.79
N ARG A 70 1.06 -4.92 7.42
CA ARG A 70 2.32 -4.36 7.93
C ARG A 70 2.31 -4.25 9.46
N ALA A 71 3.50 -4.20 10.05
CA ALA A 71 3.68 -4.20 11.51
C ALA A 71 2.88 -3.09 12.21
N GLU A 72 2.77 -1.91 11.61
CA GLU A 72 2.00 -0.79 12.19
C GLU A 72 0.51 -1.11 12.28
N ILE A 73 -0.05 -1.79 11.27
CA ILE A 73 -1.47 -2.21 11.26
C ILE A 73 -1.71 -3.26 12.34
N ARG A 74 -0.85 -4.28 12.41
CA ARG A 74 -0.96 -5.35 13.43
C ARG A 74 -0.90 -4.81 14.85
N LYS A 75 0.02 -3.87 15.10
CA LYS A 75 0.14 -3.17 16.39
C LYS A 75 -1.12 -2.37 16.72
N ALA A 76 -1.68 -1.63 15.75
CA ALA A 76 -2.90 -0.85 15.95
C ALA A 76 -4.13 -1.73 16.21
N LEU A 77 -4.19 -2.91 15.59
CA LEU A 77 -5.27 -3.89 15.78
C LEU A 77 -5.08 -4.74 17.05
N HIS A 78 -3.87 -4.80 17.61
CA HIS A 78 -3.47 -5.77 18.63
C HIS A 78 -3.75 -7.23 18.21
N LYS A 79 -3.54 -7.53 16.92
CA LYS A 79 -3.81 -8.85 16.32
C LYS A 79 -2.60 -9.40 15.58
N GLU A 80 -2.39 -10.69 15.74
CA GLU A 80 -1.29 -11.45 15.15
C GLU A 80 -1.82 -12.66 14.37
N LYS A 81 -0.91 -13.46 13.80
CA LYS A 81 -1.23 -14.72 13.11
C LYS A 81 -2.23 -15.57 13.92
N GLY A 82 -3.27 -16.06 13.24
CA GLY A 82 -4.32 -16.89 13.81
C GLY A 82 -5.51 -16.10 14.38
N ALA A 83 -5.40 -14.79 14.56
CA ALA A 83 -6.52 -13.97 14.98
C ALA A 83 -7.55 -13.80 13.86
N ILE A 84 -8.82 -13.66 14.25
CA ILE A 84 -9.91 -13.31 13.33
C ILE A 84 -9.88 -11.79 13.11
N LEU A 85 -9.97 -11.35 11.85
CA LEU A 85 -10.06 -9.96 11.44
C LEU A 85 -11.35 -9.72 10.65
N ARG A 86 -12.13 -8.71 11.03
CA ARG A 86 -13.28 -8.27 10.23
C ARG A 86 -12.82 -7.29 9.15
N LEU A 87 -13.10 -7.61 7.90
CA LEU A 87 -12.82 -6.75 6.75
C LEU A 87 -14.10 -6.08 6.29
N ARG A 88 -14.10 -4.74 6.25
CA ARG A 88 -15.14 -3.94 5.60
C ARG A 88 -14.49 -3.09 4.53
N LEU A 89 -14.50 -3.54 3.28
CA LEU A 89 -13.67 -2.94 2.23
C LEU A 89 -14.47 -2.63 0.97
N GLU A 90 -14.02 -1.63 0.23
CA GLU A 90 -14.52 -1.29 -1.10
C GLU A 90 -13.39 -0.80 -2.00
N HIS A 91 -13.65 -0.73 -3.31
CA HIS A 91 -12.67 -0.24 -4.27
C HIS A 91 -12.42 1.25 -4.05
N ASP A 92 -11.16 1.60 -3.79
CA ASP A 92 -10.71 2.99 -3.60
C ASP A 92 -10.39 3.61 -4.96
N LYS A 93 -11.45 3.99 -5.69
CA LYS A 93 -11.37 4.61 -7.03
C LYS A 93 -10.67 5.97 -7.01
N ASP A 94 -10.73 6.65 -5.87
CA ASP A 94 -10.24 8.01 -5.69
C ASP A 94 -8.79 8.04 -5.19
N PHE A 95 -8.17 6.87 -4.96
CA PHE A 95 -6.80 6.80 -4.46
C PHE A 95 -5.83 7.50 -5.41
N LYS A 96 -5.33 8.65 -4.95
CA LYS A 96 -4.29 9.42 -5.61
C LYS A 96 -3.09 9.51 -4.69
N LEU A 97 -1.93 9.27 -5.27
CA LEU A 97 -0.67 9.62 -4.62
C LEU A 97 -0.36 11.05 -5.00
N GLU A 98 -0.48 11.95 -4.04
CA GLU A 98 -0.15 13.35 -4.23
C GLU A 98 1.35 13.55 -4.08
N ILE A 99 1.96 14.13 -5.12
CA ILE A 99 3.35 14.51 -5.08
C ILE A 99 3.53 15.66 -4.07
N PRO A 100 4.49 15.57 -3.13
CA PRO A 100 4.83 16.71 -2.28
C PRO A 100 5.20 17.94 -3.14
N ALA A 101 4.68 19.11 -2.79
CA ALA A 101 4.84 20.32 -3.61
C ALA A 101 6.32 20.69 -3.83
N ASP A 102 7.14 20.57 -2.80
CA ASP A 102 8.58 20.79 -2.88
C ASP A 102 9.31 19.74 -3.72
N LEU A 103 8.85 18.49 -3.74
CA LEU A 103 9.39 17.49 -4.67
C LEU A 103 9.04 17.83 -6.12
N GLN A 104 7.81 18.31 -6.37
CA GLN A 104 7.40 18.78 -7.69
C GLN A 104 8.27 19.96 -8.13
N GLU A 105 8.49 20.94 -7.25
CA GLU A 105 9.39 22.08 -7.50
C GLU A 105 10.82 21.61 -7.83
N CYS A 106 11.39 20.68 -7.05
CA CYS A 106 12.72 20.14 -7.35
C CYS A 106 12.79 19.48 -8.74
N PHE A 107 11.76 18.74 -9.15
CA PHE A 107 11.71 18.19 -10.51
C PHE A 107 11.59 19.27 -11.58
N GLU A 108 10.80 20.33 -11.35
CA GLU A 108 10.60 21.40 -12.33
C GLU A 108 11.82 22.29 -12.51
N PHE A 109 12.52 22.62 -11.42
CA PHE A 109 13.55 23.65 -11.42
C PHE A 109 14.99 23.11 -11.33
N GLU A 110 15.20 21.92 -10.76
CA GLU A 110 16.55 21.37 -10.57
C GLU A 110 16.86 20.24 -11.55
N GLN A 111 15.96 19.26 -11.74
CA GLN A 111 16.23 18.07 -12.54
C GLN A 111 15.02 17.56 -13.37
N PRO A 112 14.62 18.28 -14.43
CA PRO A 112 13.45 17.95 -15.25
C PRO A 112 13.50 16.56 -15.90
N GLU A 113 14.69 16.10 -16.25
CA GLU A 113 14.91 14.77 -16.84
C GLU A 113 14.60 13.62 -15.87
N ALA A 114 14.77 13.83 -14.56
CA ALA A 114 14.48 12.82 -13.55
C ALA A 114 12.98 12.58 -13.37
N LEU A 115 12.15 13.58 -13.71
CA LEU A 115 10.68 13.45 -13.64
C LEU A 115 10.15 12.34 -14.56
N ALA A 116 10.75 12.17 -15.73
CA ALA A 116 10.35 11.11 -16.66
C ALA A 116 10.61 9.72 -16.09
N TRP A 117 11.79 9.51 -15.47
CA TRP A 117 12.11 8.29 -14.75
C TRP A 117 11.16 8.07 -13.56
N PHE A 118 10.95 9.09 -12.73
CA PHE A 118 10.08 9.00 -11.56
C PHE A 118 8.64 8.64 -11.95
N ASN A 119 8.14 9.23 -13.04
CA ASN A 119 6.81 8.92 -13.59
C ASN A 119 6.70 7.52 -14.17
N SER A 120 7.81 6.89 -14.57
CA SER A 120 7.84 5.49 -15.02
C SER A 120 7.71 4.48 -13.87
N LEU A 121 7.99 4.90 -12.63
CA LEU A 121 7.88 4.04 -11.45
C LEU A 121 6.42 3.63 -11.20
N SER A 122 6.25 2.43 -10.63
CA SER A 122 4.93 2.01 -10.15
C SER A 122 4.40 2.99 -9.10
N LYS A 123 3.08 3.15 -9.01
CA LYS A 123 2.46 4.00 -7.99
C LYS A 123 2.92 3.63 -6.57
N SER A 124 3.08 2.35 -6.26
CA SER A 124 3.61 1.93 -4.95
C SER A 124 5.03 2.45 -4.69
N HIS A 125 5.90 2.46 -5.70
CA HIS A 125 7.26 3.03 -5.58
C HIS A 125 7.22 4.56 -5.46
N GLN A 126 6.40 5.27 -6.24
CA GLN A 126 6.22 6.72 -6.06
C GLN A 126 5.76 7.05 -4.63
N GLY A 127 4.76 6.31 -4.13
CA GLY A 127 4.24 6.48 -2.77
C GLY A 127 5.26 6.17 -1.67
N TYR A 128 6.25 5.32 -1.93
CA TYR A 128 7.36 5.09 -0.99
C TYR A 128 8.19 6.36 -0.81
N PHE A 129 8.58 7.03 -1.90
CA PHE A 129 9.29 8.30 -1.84
C PHE A 129 8.47 9.36 -1.12
N PHE A 130 7.17 9.47 -1.42
CA PHE A 130 6.30 10.44 -0.77
C PHE A 130 6.23 10.20 0.74
N LYS A 131 6.04 8.95 1.19
CA LYS A 131 6.06 8.60 2.62
C LYS A 131 7.41 8.89 3.25
N TRP A 132 8.52 8.60 2.56
CA TRP A 132 9.87 8.85 3.05
C TRP A 132 10.14 10.35 3.22
N ILE A 133 9.81 11.17 2.24
CA ILE A 133 9.97 12.63 2.30
C ILE A 133 9.05 13.23 3.37
N ASN A 134 7.77 12.84 3.40
CA ASN A 134 6.80 13.35 4.40
C ASN A 134 7.08 12.87 5.83
N GLY A 135 7.80 11.77 5.99
CA GLY A 135 8.25 11.29 7.30
C GLY A 135 9.49 12.00 7.85
N ALA A 136 10.02 13.03 7.18
CA ALA A 136 11.16 13.80 7.68
C ALA A 136 10.74 14.71 8.84
N LYS A 137 11.49 14.67 9.95
CA LYS A 137 11.21 15.47 11.16
C LYS A 137 11.92 16.82 11.19
N THR A 138 12.91 17.02 10.33
CA THR A 138 13.67 18.27 10.21
C THR A 138 13.77 18.68 8.76
N GLU A 139 13.87 19.99 8.51
CA GLU A 139 14.05 20.55 7.17
C GLU A 139 15.29 19.99 6.48
N GLN A 140 16.43 19.90 7.19
CA GLN A 140 17.66 19.29 6.68
C GLN A 140 17.44 17.84 6.21
N THR A 141 16.69 17.04 6.97
CA THR A 141 16.39 15.66 6.58
C THR A 141 15.51 15.63 5.35
N ARG A 142 14.53 16.54 5.26
CA ARG A 142 13.62 16.62 4.12
C ARG A 142 14.38 17.01 2.85
N ALA A 143 15.22 18.05 2.91
CA ALA A 143 16.09 18.48 1.81
C ALA A 143 17.00 17.35 1.31
N ASN A 144 17.66 16.62 2.21
CA ASN A 144 18.51 15.48 1.83
C ASN A 144 17.71 14.37 1.13
N ARG A 145 16.47 14.11 1.56
CA ARG A 145 15.59 13.10 0.93
C ARG A 145 15.07 13.55 -0.44
N LEU A 146 14.77 14.85 -0.61
CA LEU A 146 14.41 15.43 -1.89
C LEU A 146 15.55 15.28 -2.90
N ALA A 147 16.76 15.73 -2.53
CA ALA A 147 17.95 15.61 -3.36
C ALA A 147 18.24 14.15 -3.76
N ALA A 148 18.17 13.22 -2.80
CA ALA A 148 18.36 11.80 -3.07
C ALA A 148 17.29 11.20 -3.99
N THR A 149 16.07 11.78 -4.03
CA THR A 149 14.98 11.29 -4.87
C THR A 149 15.12 11.76 -6.30
N ILE A 150 15.54 13.01 -6.52
CA ILE A 150 15.70 13.56 -7.87
C ILE A 150 16.97 13.06 -8.56
N SER A 151 18.01 12.68 -7.79
CA SER A 151 19.28 12.17 -8.33
C SER A 151 19.35 10.63 -8.47
N ALA A 152 18.24 9.91 -8.29
CA ALA A 152 18.16 8.44 -8.37
C ALA A 152 17.93 7.94 -9.81
#